data_AF-A0AAW9L4X3-F1
#
_entry.id   AF-A0AAW9L4X3-F1
#
_cell.length_a   1.000
_cell.length_b   1.000
_cell.length_c   1.000
_cell.angle_alpha   90.00
_cell.angle_beta   90.00
_cell.angle_gamma   90.00
#
_symmetry.space_group_name_H-M   'P 1'
#
loop_
_entity.id
_entity.type
_entity.pdbx_description
1 polymer ?
#
loop_
_entity_poly.entity_id
_entity_poly.type
_entity_poly.pdbx_seq_one_letter_code
_entity_poly.pdbx_strand_id
1 'polypeptide(L)'
;MDVTNTGNETLTNIGAEMFADDPISVSDSEGFINRLEPGETETVKFTVSAAGSATPKSYPVSVDFQYDDSDGDTLLSDTYRLPVTVTEREGGSGNLPIIVGLVAILVVGVGGYWYYSRQ
;
A
#
# COMPACT_ATOMS: atom_id res chain seq x y z
N MET A 1 4.70 5.57 -1.07
CA MET A 1 4.47 4.75 0.14
C MET A 1 5.79 4.10 0.45
N ASP A 2 6.26 4.23 1.69
CA ASP A 2 7.53 3.65 2.09
C ASP A 2 7.27 2.26 2.67
N VAL A 3 8.11 1.29 2.30
CA VAL A 3 8.03 -0.10 2.73
C VAL A 3 9.32 -0.42 3.46
N THR A 4 9.23 -0.69 4.76
CA THR A 4 10.37 -0.98 5.63
C THR A 4 10.38 -2.45 5.99
N ASN A 5 11.53 -3.12 5.82
CA ASN A 5 11.72 -4.44 6.40
C ASN A 5 12.09 -4.33 7.88
N THR A 6 11.22 -4.80 8.78
CA THR A 6 11.51 -4.84 10.24
C THR A 6 11.85 -6.23 10.77
N GLY A 7 11.86 -7.22 9.88
CA GLY A 7 12.37 -8.56 10.19
C GLY A 7 13.89 -8.54 10.36
N ASN A 8 14.42 -9.69 10.77
CA ASN A 8 15.85 -9.96 10.88
C ASN A 8 16.44 -10.64 9.63
N GLU A 9 15.62 -10.90 8.63
CA GLU A 9 15.98 -11.59 7.39
C GLU A 9 15.82 -10.68 6.17
N THR A 10 16.59 -10.95 5.12
CA THR A 10 16.41 -10.26 3.83
C THR A 10 15.15 -10.77 3.16
N LEU A 11 14.31 -9.85 2.69
CA LEU A 11 13.15 -10.17 1.85
C LEU A 11 13.52 -9.97 0.39
N THR A 12 13.00 -10.81 -0.50
CA THR A 12 13.16 -10.66 -1.96
C THR A 12 11.83 -10.79 -2.70
N ASN A 13 11.81 -10.38 -3.97
CA ASN A 13 10.62 -10.47 -4.84
C ASN A 13 9.35 -9.88 -4.20
N ILE A 14 9.48 -8.70 -3.56
CA ILE A 14 8.36 -8.07 -2.86
C ILE A 14 7.42 -7.44 -3.91
N GLY A 15 6.27 -8.06 -4.14
CA GLY A 15 5.16 -7.53 -4.91
C GLY A 15 4.14 -6.86 -3.99
N ALA A 16 3.67 -5.67 -4.38
CA ALA A 16 2.61 -4.93 -3.70
C ALA A 16 1.43 -4.74 -4.64
N GLU A 17 0.22 -4.98 -4.16
CA GLU A 17 -1.01 -4.75 -4.92
C GLU A 17 -1.96 -3.83 -4.13
N MET A 18 -2.42 -2.76 -4.77
CA MET A 18 -3.34 -1.79 -4.18
C MET A 18 -4.76 -1.94 -4.72
N PHE A 19 -5.73 -2.00 -3.80
CA PHE A 19 -7.15 -2.09 -4.09
C PHE A 19 -7.89 -0.86 -3.57
N ALA A 20 -8.87 -0.40 -4.33
CA ALA A 20 -9.79 0.64 -3.91
C ALA A 20 -11.19 0.37 -4.47
N ASP A 21 -12.20 0.87 -3.76
CA ASP A 21 -13.60 0.86 -4.19
C ASP A 21 -14.05 2.27 -4.59
N ASP A 22 -15.13 2.34 -5.39
CA ASP A 22 -15.79 3.59 -5.73
C ASP A 22 -16.05 4.44 -4.48
N PRO A 23 -15.77 5.76 -4.51
CA PRO A 23 -15.40 6.57 -5.67
C PRO A 23 -13.88 6.73 -5.89
N ILE A 24 -13.05 5.89 -5.28
CA ILE A 24 -11.60 5.86 -5.51
C ILE A 24 -11.28 4.81 -6.55
N SER A 25 -10.39 5.14 -7.47
CA SER A 25 -9.84 4.19 -8.44
C SER A 25 -8.32 4.21 -8.40
N VAL A 26 -7.73 3.06 -8.73
CA VAL A 26 -6.29 2.87 -8.85
C VAL A 26 -6.01 2.56 -10.31
N SER A 27 -5.24 3.41 -10.98
CA SER A 27 -4.86 3.21 -12.39
C SER A 27 -3.50 2.53 -12.55
N ASP A 28 -2.70 2.55 -11.49
CA ASP A 28 -1.43 1.84 -11.36
C ASP A 28 -1.38 1.24 -9.95
N SER A 29 -1.75 -0.04 -9.86
CA SER A 29 -2.02 -0.77 -8.61
C SER A 29 -0.87 -1.66 -8.16
N GLU A 30 0.13 -1.87 -9.02
CA GLU A 30 1.22 -2.79 -8.77
C GLU A 30 2.48 -2.03 -8.33
N GLY A 31 3.24 -2.65 -7.43
CA GLY A 31 4.55 -2.18 -7.00
C GLY A 31 5.51 -3.35 -6.84
N PHE A 32 6.79 -3.13 -7.14
CA PHE A 32 7.79 -4.17 -7.03
C PHE A 32 9.07 -3.65 -6.38
N ILE A 33 9.57 -4.38 -5.39
CA ILE A 33 10.88 -4.17 -4.77
C ILE A 33 11.64 -5.49 -4.89
N ASN A 34 12.81 -5.44 -5.52
CA ASN A 34 13.59 -6.65 -5.77
C ASN A 34 14.12 -7.29 -4.47
N ARG A 35 14.59 -6.47 -3.54
CA ARG A 35 15.25 -6.89 -2.31
C ARG A 35 15.12 -5.81 -1.24
N LEU A 36 14.94 -6.23 0.01
CA LEU A 36 14.97 -5.38 1.20
C LEU A 36 15.76 -6.06 2.32
N GLU A 37 16.90 -5.49 2.69
CA GLU A 37 17.70 -5.91 3.85
C GLU A 37 17.01 -5.58 5.18
N PRO A 38 17.37 -6.24 6.30
CA PRO A 38 16.84 -5.90 7.62
C PRO A 38 17.02 -4.40 7.96
N GLY A 39 15.92 -3.72 8.25
CA GLY A 39 15.86 -2.27 8.53
C GLY A 39 15.86 -1.36 7.30
N GLU A 40 16.03 -1.91 6.09
CA GLU A 40 16.00 -1.13 4.84
C GLU A 40 14.59 -0.64 4.53
N THR A 41 14.50 0.51 3.85
CA THR A 41 13.23 1.10 3.41
C THR A 41 13.32 1.47 1.95
N GLU A 42 12.32 1.08 1.17
CA GLU A 42 12.18 1.41 -0.24
C GLU A 42 10.81 2.06 -0.52
N THR A 43 10.74 2.93 -1.51
CA THR A 43 9.50 3.65 -1.84
C THR A 43 8.80 3.04 -3.05
N VAL A 44 7.55 2.63 -2.85
CA VAL A 44 6.63 2.21 -3.92
C VAL A 44 5.66 3.34 -4.27
N LYS A 45 5.32 3.48 -5.54
CA LYS A 45 4.38 4.50 -6.05
C LYS A 45 3.17 3.82 -6.67
N PHE A 46 2.00 4.34 -6.35
CA PHE A 46 0.73 3.94 -6.93
C PHE A 46 0.05 5.19 -7.49
N THR A 47 -0.78 5.01 -8.52
CA THR A 47 -1.55 6.11 -9.09
C THR A 47 -3.02 5.95 -8.73
N VAL A 48 -3.52 6.86 -7.90
CA VAL A 48 -4.90 6.88 -7.42
C VAL A 48 -5.66 8.10 -7.91
N SER A 49 -6.96 7.96 -8.15
CA SER A 49 -7.87 9.01 -8.58
C SER A 49 -9.18 8.95 -7.80
N ALA A 50 -9.83 10.10 -7.65
CA ALA A 50 -11.16 10.19 -7.07
C ALA A 50 -12.16 10.59 -8.17
N ALA A 51 -13.32 9.95 -8.20
CA ALA A 51 -14.39 10.33 -9.12
C ALA A 51 -14.84 11.78 -8.87
N GLY A 52 -15.33 12.46 -9.91
CA GLY A 52 -15.83 13.84 -9.79
C GLY A 52 -17.00 14.02 -8.80
N SER A 53 -17.72 12.94 -8.51
CA SER A 53 -18.82 12.86 -7.54
C SER A 53 -18.36 12.46 -6.13
N ALA A 54 -17.07 12.23 -5.91
CA ALA A 54 -16.54 11.85 -4.61
C ALA A 54 -16.82 12.97 -3.59
N THR A 55 -17.44 12.60 -2.48
CA THR A 55 -17.66 13.52 -1.36
C THR A 55 -16.32 13.80 -0.68
N PRO A 56 -16.02 15.05 -0.27
CA PRO A 56 -14.84 15.33 0.52
C PRO A 56 -14.83 14.58 1.84
N LYS A 57 -13.97 13.56 1.95
CA LYS A 57 -13.70 12.76 3.14
C LYS A 57 -12.50 11.84 2.89
N SER A 58 -12.10 11.11 3.92
CA SER A 58 -11.14 10.01 3.76
C SER A 58 -11.85 8.74 3.31
N TYR A 59 -11.30 8.09 2.28
CA TYR A 59 -11.72 6.80 1.76
C TYR A 59 -10.63 5.76 2.04
N PRO A 60 -10.98 4.53 2.44
CA PRO A 60 -9.99 3.49 2.62
C PRO A 60 -9.51 2.96 1.27
N VAL A 61 -8.21 2.72 1.17
CA VAL A 61 -7.61 1.83 0.17
C VAL A 61 -6.92 0.69 0.91
N SER A 62 -6.79 -0.46 0.25
CA SER A 62 -6.14 -1.64 0.79
C SER A 62 -4.87 -1.92 0.02
N VAL A 63 -3.82 -2.41 0.69
CA VAL A 63 -2.58 -2.85 0.06
C VAL A 63 -2.19 -4.20 0.64
N ASP A 64 -1.92 -5.16 -0.23
CA ASP A 64 -1.41 -6.48 0.11
C ASP A 64 0.03 -6.61 -0.40
N PHE A 65 0.85 -7.39 0.31
CA PHE A 65 2.21 -7.73 -0.14
C PHE A 65 2.41 -9.22 -0.24
N GLN A 66 3.08 -9.64 -1.29
CA GLN A 66 3.70 -10.95 -1.43
C GLN A 66 5.21 -10.78 -1.45
N TYR A 67 5.96 -11.67 -0.80
CA TYR A 67 7.42 -11.63 -0.78
C TYR A 67 8.01 -13.01 -0.49
N ASP A 68 9.25 -13.23 -0.88
CA ASP A 68 10.01 -14.42 -0.54
C ASP A 68 10.93 -14.13 0.66
N ASP A 69 10.94 -15.04 1.64
CA ASP A 69 11.85 -14.98 2.79
C ASP A 69 13.23 -15.58 2.47
N SER A 70 14.09 -15.69 3.50
CA SER A 70 15.45 -16.21 3.32
C SER A 70 15.51 -17.72 3.12
N ASP A 71 14.46 -18.46 3.49
CA ASP A 71 14.31 -19.89 3.26
C ASP A 71 13.77 -20.20 1.85
N GLY A 72 13.31 -19.17 1.12
CA GLY A 72 12.75 -19.27 -0.21
C GLY A 72 11.24 -19.56 -0.23
N ASP A 73 10.58 -19.40 0.92
CA ASP A 73 9.13 -19.53 1.04
C ASP A 73 8.47 -18.21 0.63
N THR A 74 7.43 -18.31 -0.22
CA THR A 74 6.61 -17.16 -0.59
C THR A 74 5.52 -16.93 0.47
N LEU A 75 5.57 -15.76 1.09
CA LEU A 75 4.67 -15.32 2.15
C LEU A 75 3.74 -14.21 1.65
N LEU A 76 2.54 -14.14 2.24
CA LEU A 76 1.56 -13.08 2.03
C LEU A 76 1.41 -12.29 3.33
N SER A 77 1.45 -10.97 3.26
CA SER A 77 1.19 -10.12 4.41
C SER A 77 -0.30 -10.09 4.78
N ASP A 78 -0.60 -9.54 5.96
CA ASP A 78 -1.92 -9.01 6.23
C ASP A 78 -2.23 -7.83 5.27
N THR A 79 -3.52 -7.57 5.06
CA THR A 79 -3.97 -6.41 4.29
C THR A 79 -3.83 -5.12 5.09
N TYR A 80 -3.08 -4.15 4.54
CA TYR A 80 -2.94 -2.82 5.11
C TYR A 80 -4.03 -1.89 4.61
N ARG A 81 -4.78 -1.26 5.51
CA ARG A 81 -5.81 -0.27 5.16
C ARG A 81 -5.31 1.14 5.40
N LEU A 82 -5.26 1.94 4.33
CA LEU A 82 -4.71 3.29 4.35
C LEU A 82 -5.79 4.31 3.97
N PRO A 83 -5.87 5.46 4.66
CA PRO A 83 -6.79 6.52 4.28
C PRO A 83 -6.24 7.35 3.11
N VAL A 84 -7.08 7.59 2.11
CA VAL A 84 -6.88 8.58 1.05
C VAL A 84 -7.84 9.73 1.27
N THR A 85 -7.31 10.94 1.49
CA THR A 85 -8.14 12.11 1.77
C THR A 85 -8.52 12.80 0.47
N VAL A 86 -9.82 12.87 0.20
CA VAL A 86 -10.40 13.65 -0.88
C VAL A 86 -10.87 14.99 -0.31
N THR A 87 -10.47 16.09 -0.94
CA THR A 87 -10.91 17.43 -0.57
C THR A 87 -11.55 18.13 -1.77
N GLU A 88 -12.43 19.09 -1.48
CA GLU A 88 -12.86 20.07 -2.47
C GLU A 88 -11.69 20.99 -2.84
N ARG A 89 -11.63 21.37 -4.11
CA ARG A 89 -10.64 22.33 -4.59
C ARG A 89 -11.13 23.75 -4.29
N GLU A 90 -10.46 24.46 -3.39
CA GLU A 90 -10.76 25.88 -3.16
C GLU A 90 -10.11 26.76 -4.25
N GLY A 91 -10.93 27.52 -5.01
CA GLY A 91 -10.44 28.65 -5.83
C GLY A 91 -10.22 28.44 -7.33
N GLY A 92 -10.84 27.45 -7.99
CA GLY A 92 -10.78 27.27 -9.45
C GLY A 92 -12.15 27.23 -10.13
N SER A 93 -12.22 27.51 -11.45
CA SER A 93 -13.46 27.53 -12.25
C SER A 93 -14.05 26.13 -12.54
N GLY A 94 -14.05 25.23 -11.56
CA GLY A 94 -14.58 23.87 -11.69
C GLY A 94 -14.57 23.09 -10.38
N ASN A 95 -15.62 22.31 -10.15
CA ASN A 95 -15.95 21.63 -8.89
C ASN A 95 -15.28 20.24 -8.75
N LEU A 96 -14.11 20.02 -9.36
CA LEU A 96 -13.49 18.70 -9.36
C LEU A 96 -12.80 18.42 -8.01
N PRO A 97 -13.08 17.28 -7.35
CA PRO A 97 -12.39 16.88 -6.13
C PRO A 97 -10.92 16.59 -6.42
N ILE A 98 -10.07 16.80 -5.41
CA ILE A 98 -8.64 16.50 -5.47
C ILE A 98 -8.28 15.53 -4.34
N ILE A 99 -7.30 14.65 -4.60
CA ILE A 99 -6.70 13.81 -3.57
C ILE A 99 -5.55 14.59 -2.93
N VAL A 100 -5.61 14.78 -1.61
CA VAL A 100 -4.57 15.44 -0.83
C VAL A 100 -3.89 14.40 0.05
N GLY A 101 -2.75 13.89 -0.43
CA GLY A 101 -1.75 13.17 0.36
C GLY A 101 -2.13 11.74 0.75
N LEU A 102 -1.39 10.77 0.22
CA LEU A 102 -1.29 9.42 0.76
C LEU A 102 0.16 9.23 1.22
N VAL A 103 0.44 9.56 2.48
CA VAL A 103 1.74 9.28 3.12
C VAL A 103 1.54 8.11 4.04
N ALA A 104 2.07 6.96 3.64
CA ALA A 104 1.98 5.72 4.39
C ALA A 104 3.38 5.09 4.47
N ILE A 105 3.72 4.65 5.68
CA ILE A 105 4.89 3.81 5.98
C ILE A 105 4.31 2.46 6.35
N LEU A 106 4.60 1.46 5.53
CA LEU A 106 4.23 0.08 5.76
C LEU A 106 5.46 -0.69 6.18
N VAL A 107 5.25 -1.60 7.12
CA VAL A 107 6.31 -2.37 7.73
C VAL A 107 6.05 -3.82 7.38
N VAL A 108 6.95 -4.44 6.63
CA VAL A 108 6.91 -5.87 6.30
C VAL A 108 8.05 -6.53 7.07
N GLY A 109 7.88 -7.76 7.53
CA GLY A 109 8.95 -8.41 8.28
C GLY A 109 8.55 -9.79 8.74
N VAL A 110 9.47 -10.74 8.63
CA VAL A 110 9.32 -12.07 9.22
C VAL A 110 9.75 -11.95 10.68
N GLY A 111 8.80 -12.09 11.60
CA GLY A 111 9.03 -11.85 13.02
C GLY A 111 7.81 -12.18 13.89
N GLY A 112 7.41 -13.46 13.92
CA GLY A 112 6.60 -13.99 15.04
C GLY A 112 5.22 -14.55 14.72
N TYR A 113 4.95 -15.11 13.54
CA TYR A 113 3.75 -15.93 13.35
C TYR A 113 3.96 -17.16 12.46
N TRP A 114 5.02 -17.92 12.74
CA TRP A 114 4.93 -19.36 12.50
C TRP A 114 4.00 -19.92 13.59
N TYR A 115 2.70 -20.02 13.27
CA TYR A 115 1.70 -20.99 13.75
C TYR A 115 0.30 -20.35 13.90
N TYR A 116 -0.49 -20.29 12.83
CA TYR A 116 -1.84 -20.84 12.90
C TYR A 116 -2.27 -21.27 11.50
N SER A 117 -2.33 -22.58 11.37
CA SER A 117 -2.81 -23.35 10.24
C SER A 117 -4.10 -22.79 9.64
N ARG A 118 -4.22 -22.93 8.33
CA ARG A 118 -5.45 -23.32 7.63
C ARG A 118 -6.52 -23.88 8.59
N GLN A 119 -7.65 -23.19 8.67
CA GLN A 119 -8.97 -23.77 8.88
C GLN A 119 -9.94 -23.08 7.95
#